data_AF-A0A1S3W512-F1
#
_entry.id   AF-A0A1S3W512-F1
#
_cell.length_a   1.000
_cell.length_b   1.000
_cell.length_c   1.000
_cell.angle_alpha   90.00
_cell.angle_beta   90.00
_cell.angle_gamma   90.00
#
_symmetry.space_group_name_H-M   'P 1'
#
loop_
_entity.id
_entity.type
_entity.pdbx_description
1 polymer ?
#
loop_
_entity_poly.entity_id
_entity_poly.type
_entity_poly.pdbx_seq_one_letter_code
_entity_poly.pdbx_strand_id
1 'polypeptide(L)'
;MEKIIQDENVTLYVWANLKKNPRYRTIKFSDTQIGFEIPRVLATSDIALRLLHTCYDHVSPLRPAPAASQEKALEEEQDVGTAEAAGQAQEALEEAPQLPNNADTSETRTQEAGDPQEEAVGPLQLRMSIALEDSEAQKSELGLKLLSAAVLEAQLLLLENVLEKPMLFEDNEVDLCQFMPLGGIYHLDILELPPQCRPIRGWVMVQILKEGLQKHSYPPDTMEDSNDAENNFPPIEVTLKVHQNVIFFEDPMVARWDAEDQHWKTDGISNVVYASKQKLITFSLDTLGPVTLIQDAHVHMPYQSWELQPLDEDKVLLTVTTVFAEMQIHIKEELFMLAAVKLGNKERVSLLEGKWMTHISFITALKEAGLNIFPSNYSHFYVIINNKFASVELKAYRQMALLSSAFAYGWSKWNLLCDSHRVVFKVGHAPALPFRQLTSGRWGVSNYMHVEHGFSLD
;
A
#
# COMPACT_ATOMS: atom_id res chain seq x y z
N MET A 1 -22.36 -11.26 -27.58
CA MET A 1 -21.79 -12.44 -26.87
C MET A 1 -21.07 -11.90 -25.66
N GLU A 2 -21.08 -12.61 -24.53
CA GLU A 2 -20.36 -12.18 -23.34
C GLU A 2 -19.56 -13.33 -22.74
N LYS A 3 -18.49 -12.98 -22.03
CA LYS A 3 -17.66 -13.91 -21.27
C LYS A 3 -17.15 -13.22 -20.01
N ILE A 4 -17.22 -13.92 -18.89
CA ILE A 4 -16.64 -13.52 -17.61
C ILE A 4 -15.59 -14.57 -17.24
N ILE A 5 -14.39 -14.13 -16.86
CA ILE A 5 -13.30 -14.96 -16.35
C ILE A 5 -12.90 -14.36 -15.01
N GLN A 6 -13.03 -15.15 -13.95
CA GLN A 6 -12.72 -14.74 -12.58
C GLN A 6 -11.55 -15.57 -12.06
N ASP A 7 -10.57 -14.88 -11.50
CA ASP A 7 -9.45 -15.43 -10.75
C ASP A 7 -9.35 -14.71 -9.40
N GLU A 8 -8.44 -15.13 -8.53
CA GLU A 8 -8.28 -14.58 -7.17
C GLU A 8 -8.00 -13.07 -7.17
N ASN A 9 -7.10 -12.61 -8.05
CA ASN A 9 -6.64 -11.22 -8.07
C ASN A 9 -7.13 -10.42 -9.28
N VAL A 10 -7.76 -11.08 -10.24
CA VAL A 10 -8.08 -10.49 -11.54
C VAL A 10 -9.45 -10.98 -12.00
N THR A 11 -10.29 -10.06 -12.48
CA THR A 11 -11.55 -10.42 -13.14
C THR A 11 -11.65 -9.73 -14.49
N LEU A 12 -11.92 -10.52 -15.54
CA LEU A 12 -12.07 -10.06 -16.91
C LEU A 12 -13.52 -10.25 -17.38
N TYR A 13 -14.12 -9.16 -17.84
CA TYR A 13 -15.41 -9.13 -18.52
C TYR A 13 -15.18 -8.73 -19.99
N VAL A 14 -15.74 -9.49 -20.92
CA VAL A 14 -15.67 -9.21 -22.35
C VAL A 14 -17.05 -9.32 -22.96
N TRP A 15 -17.47 -8.27 -23.68
CA TRP A 15 -18.70 -8.26 -24.46
C TRP A 15 -18.40 -7.94 -25.91
N ALA A 16 -18.96 -8.70 -26.84
CA ALA A 16 -18.79 -8.54 -28.28
C ALA A 16 -20.11 -8.17 -28.96
N ASN A 17 -20.10 -7.07 -29.73
CA ASN A 17 -21.25 -6.56 -30.49
C ASN A 17 -21.50 -7.33 -31.81
N LEU A 18 -21.95 -8.57 -31.70
CA LEU A 18 -22.24 -9.39 -32.88
C LEU A 18 -23.56 -9.03 -33.59
N LYS A 19 -24.46 -8.29 -32.90
CA LYS A 19 -25.82 -7.98 -33.40
C LYS A 19 -25.95 -6.61 -34.03
N LYS A 20 -25.10 -5.63 -33.65
CA LYS A 20 -25.09 -4.25 -34.17
C LYS A 20 -26.46 -3.57 -34.17
N ASN A 21 -27.15 -3.65 -33.03
CA ASN A 21 -28.49 -3.10 -32.89
C ASN A 21 -28.44 -1.76 -32.15
N PRO A 22 -28.76 -0.62 -32.80
CA PRO A 22 -28.72 0.70 -32.16
C PRO A 22 -29.71 0.86 -31.00
N ARG A 23 -30.70 -0.03 -30.87
CA ARG A 23 -31.63 -0.05 -29.74
C ARG A 23 -31.04 -0.73 -28.49
N TYR A 24 -29.95 -1.46 -28.65
CA TYR A 24 -29.31 -2.20 -27.57
C TYR A 24 -28.05 -1.47 -27.12
N ARG A 25 -28.25 -0.47 -26.26
CA ARG A 25 -27.18 0.41 -25.73
C ARG A 25 -26.72 0.02 -24.35
N THR A 26 -27.59 -0.59 -23.56
CA THR A 26 -27.27 -1.07 -22.22
C THR A 26 -26.69 -2.48 -22.30
N ILE A 27 -25.48 -2.63 -21.82
CA ILE A 27 -24.73 -3.88 -21.77
C ILE A 27 -24.55 -4.21 -20.30
N LYS A 28 -25.16 -5.31 -19.85
CA LYS A 28 -24.95 -5.86 -18.50
C LYS A 28 -24.39 -7.26 -18.64
N PHE A 29 -23.36 -7.57 -17.86
CA PHE A 29 -22.69 -8.87 -17.92
C PHE A 29 -23.45 -9.89 -17.07
N SER A 30 -24.12 -10.84 -17.72
CA SER A 30 -24.86 -11.93 -17.05
C SER A 30 -25.78 -11.42 -15.93
N ASP A 31 -25.81 -12.09 -14.77
CA ASP A 31 -26.57 -11.68 -13.58
C ASP A 31 -25.89 -10.59 -12.75
N THR A 32 -24.81 -9.97 -13.25
CA THR A 32 -24.15 -8.87 -12.56
C THR A 32 -24.81 -7.53 -12.88
N GLN A 33 -24.69 -6.57 -11.97
CA GLN A 33 -25.06 -5.18 -12.24
C GLN A 33 -23.94 -4.39 -12.93
N ILE A 34 -22.81 -5.05 -13.24
CA ILE A 34 -21.66 -4.44 -13.89
C ILE A 34 -21.96 -4.33 -15.38
N GLY A 35 -21.58 -3.21 -15.98
CA GLY A 35 -21.94 -2.96 -17.37
C GLY A 35 -21.55 -1.59 -17.90
N PHE A 36 -22.01 -1.36 -19.13
CA PHE A 36 -21.82 -0.14 -19.88
C PHE A 36 -23.15 0.34 -20.46
N GLU A 37 -23.36 1.65 -20.54
CA GLU A 37 -24.32 2.25 -21.48
C GLU A 37 -23.56 2.97 -22.58
N ILE A 38 -23.65 2.43 -23.79
CA ILE A 38 -22.88 2.94 -24.94
C ILE A 38 -23.71 3.88 -25.84
N PRO A 39 -23.06 4.91 -26.39
CA PRO A 39 -23.61 5.75 -27.45
C PRO A 39 -24.08 4.95 -28.68
N ARG A 40 -25.05 5.52 -29.42
CA ARG A 40 -25.66 4.88 -30.59
C ARG A 40 -24.64 4.51 -31.67
N VAL A 41 -23.60 5.33 -31.84
CA VAL A 41 -22.52 5.11 -32.81
C VAL A 41 -21.82 3.78 -32.53
N LEU A 42 -21.38 3.57 -31.28
CA LEU A 42 -20.75 2.33 -30.84
C LEU A 42 -21.67 1.12 -30.92
N ALA A 43 -22.98 1.29 -30.66
CA ALA A 43 -23.96 0.20 -30.74
C ALA A 43 -24.12 -0.37 -32.16
N THR A 44 -23.70 0.37 -33.19
CA THR A 44 -23.70 -0.08 -34.60
C THR A 44 -22.32 -0.52 -35.12
N SER A 45 -21.25 -0.28 -34.36
CA SER A 45 -19.88 -0.58 -34.76
C SER A 45 -19.48 -2.03 -34.50
N ASP A 46 -18.45 -2.49 -35.23
CA ASP A 46 -17.76 -3.78 -35.02
C ASP A 46 -16.83 -3.69 -33.81
N ILE A 47 -17.39 -3.57 -32.61
CA ILE A 47 -16.63 -3.39 -31.37
C ILE A 47 -16.87 -4.50 -30.34
N ALA A 48 -15.87 -4.70 -29.49
CA ALA A 48 -15.98 -5.41 -28.22
C ALA A 48 -15.61 -4.46 -27.08
N LEU A 49 -16.27 -4.62 -25.94
CA LEU A 49 -15.94 -3.92 -24.70
C LEU A 49 -15.23 -4.89 -23.77
N ARG A 50 -14.16 -4.40 -23.14
CA ARG A 50 -13.40 -5.10 -22.12
C ARG A 50 -13.42 -4.30 -20.83
N LEU A 51 -13.68 -5.00 -19.73
CA LEU A 51 -13.43 -4.53 -18.37
C LEU A 51 -12.51 -5.55 -17.69
N LEU A 52 -11.29 -5.15 -17.38
CA LEU A 52 -10.33 -5.95 -16.64
C LEU A 52 -10.09 -5.28 -15.28
N HIS A 53 -10.53 -5.95 -14.21
CA HIS A 53 -10.30 -5.50 -12.83
C HIS A 53 -9.11 -6.24 -12.24
N THR A 54 -8.16 -5.50 -11.66
CA THR A 54 -7.07 -6.05 -10.82
C THR A 54 -7.27 -5.59 -9.39
N CYS A 55 -7.14 -6.49 -8.42
CA CYS A 55 -7.26 -6.17 -7.00
C CYS A 55 -6.09 -5.32 -6.46
N TYR A 56 -4.99 -5.25 -7.20
CA TYR A 56 -3.78 -4.49 -6.87
C TYR A 56 -3.53 -3.35 -7.87
N ASP A 57 -2.82 -2.33 -7.39
CA ASP A 57 -2.35 -1.21 -8.19
C ASP A 57 -0.97 -1.51 -8.78
N HIS A 58 -0.90 -1.46 -10.11
CA HIS A 58 0.31 -1.66 -10.91
C HIS A 58 0.54 -0.50 -11.88
N VAL A 59 -0.24 0.58 -11.73
CA VAL A 59 -0.27 1.73 -12.63
C VAL A 59 0.30 2.96 -11.93
N SER A 60 -0.09 3.18 -10.67
CA SER A 60 0.39 4.34 -9.91
C SER A 60 1.93 4.34 -9.81
N PRO A 61 2.57 5.51 -9.98
CA PRO A 61 4.01 5.60 -9.84
C PRO A 61 4.39 5.28 -8.39
N LEU A 62 5.42 4.44 -8.22
CA LEU A 62 6.04 4.26 -6.93
C LEU A 62 6.64 5.60 -6.51
N ARG A 63 6.32 6.06 -5.29
CA ARG A 63 6.93 7.29 -4.81
C ARG A 63 8.45 7.12 -4.79
N PRO A 64 9.23 8.08 -5.32
CA PRO A 64 10.66 8.09 -5.12
C PRO A 64 10.93 8.04 -3.62
N ALA A 65 11.75 7.09 -3.16
CA ALA A 65 12.36 7.20 -1.86
C ALA A 65 13.10 8.55 -1.81
N PRO A 66 13.11 9.29 -0.68
CA PRO A 66 13.89 10.51 -0.58
C PRO A 66 15.32 10.18 -1.02
N ALA A 67 15.74 10.72 -2.16
CA ALA A 67 17.13 10.62 -2.55
C ALA A 67 17.90 11.35 -1.47
N ALA A 68 18.79 10.64 -0.77
CA ALA A 68 19.73 11.28 0.15
C ALA A 68 20.37 12.44 -0.61
N SER A 69 20.08 13.67 -0.20
CA SER A 69 20.45 14.87 -0.93
C SER A 69 21.96 14.88 -1.13
N GLN A 70 22.43 14.58 -2.35
CA GLN A 70 23.79 14.86 -2.76
C GLN A 70 23.89 16.34 -3.10
N GLU A 71 23.71 17.19 -2.08
CA GLU A 71 24.08 18.59 -2.14
C GLU A 71 25.13 18.85 -1.09
N LYS A 72 26.36 18.42 -1.39
CA LYS A 72 27.62 18.87 -0.78
C LYS A 72 28.82 18.27 -1.51
N ALA A 73 28.99 18.63 -2.78
CA ALA A 73 30.25 18.36 -3.50
C ALA A 73 30.39 19.26 -4.74
N LEU A 74 30.05 20.55 -4.65
CA LEU A 74 30.35 21.52 -5.71
C LEU A 74 30.68 22.88 -5.07
N GLU A 75 31.72 22.92 -4.25
CA GLU A 75 32.35 24.18 -3.84
C GLU A 75 33.74 23.90 -3.24
N GLU A 76 34.60 23.19 -3.99
CA GLU A 76 36.04 23.11 -3.68
C GLU A 76 36.83 22.65 -4.92
N GLU A 77 36.69 23.35 -6.05
CA GLU A 77 37.67 23.29 -7.13
C GLU A 77 38.02 24.70 -7.64
N GLN A 78 38.86 25.38 -6.87
CA GLN A 78 39.83 26.34 -7.39
C GLN A 78 41.07 26.24 -6.48
N ASP A 79 42.12 25.53 -6.89
CA ASP A 79 43.41 26.17 -7.18
C ASP A 79 44.47 25.19 -7.76
N VAL A 80 45.16 25.67 -8.80
CA VAL A 80 46.47 25.29 -9.36
C VAL A 80 46.67 23.93 -10.07
N GLY A 81 46.62 23.97 -11.42
CA GLY A 81 47.47 23.15 -12.30
C GLY A 81 48.93 23.61 -12.24
N THR A 82 49.97 22.85 -12.56
CA THR A 82 50.28 22.18 -13.84
C THR A 82 51.65 21.52 -13.68
N ALA A 83 51.89 20.32 -14.23
CA ALA A 83 53.09 19.97 -15.03
C ALA A 83 53.17 18.45 -15.31
N GLU A 84 53.23 18.11 -16.59
CA GLU A 84 53.38 16.77 -17.14
C GLU A 84 54.83 16.25 -17.12
N ALA A 85 54.96 14.92 -17.12
CA ALA A 85 55.68 14.11 -18.12
C ALA A 85 56.79 13.14 -17.64
N ALA A 86 56.54 11.86 -17.98
CA ALA A 86 57.43 10.84 -18.54
C ALA A 86 58.33 9.95 -17.63
N GLY A 87 57.96 8.66 -17.55
CA GLY A 87 58.78 7.61 -18.17
C GLY A 87 59.40 6.51 -17.28
N GLN A 88 58.90 5.27 -17.49
CA GLN A 88 59.60 3.96 -17.59
C GLN A 88 59.46 2.89 -16.48
N ALA A 89 59.05 1.69 -16.98
CA ALA A 89 59.43 0.30 -16.63
C ALA A 89 58.92 -0.32 -15.31
N GLN A 90 58.58 -1.61 -15.16
CA GLN A 90 58.33 -2.78 -16.04
C GLN A 90 57.88 -3.96 -15.11
N GLU A 91 56.98 -4.83 -15.61
CA GLU A 91 56.68 -6.24 -15.25
C GLU A 91 56.74 -6.78 -13.80
N ALA A 92 55.61 -7.34 -13.32
CA ALA A 92 55.50 -8.73 -12.86
C ALA A 92 54.03 -9.12 -12.57
N LEU A 93 53.56 -10.14 -13.28
CA LEU A 93 52.33 -10.91 -13.07
C LEU A 93 52.67 -12.17 -12.25
N GLU A 94 51.78 -12.55 -11.32
CA GLU A 94 51.48 -13.91 -10.79
C GLU A 94 50.77 -13.75 -9.43
N GLU A 95 49.76 -14.49 -8.99
CA GLU A 95 48.73 -15.36 -9.58
C GLU A 95 47.76 -15.65 -8.41
N ALA A 96 46.45 -15.79 -8.67
CA ALA A 96 45.42 -16.10 -7.67
C ALA A 96 45.08 -17.60 -7.66
N PRO A 97 44.75 -18.25 -6.53
CA PRO A 97 44.31 -19.65 -6.55
C PRO A 97 42.79 -19.80 -6.70
N GLN A 98 42.37 -20.66 -7.64
CA GLN A 98 41.00 -21.14 -7.83
C GLN A 98 40.77 -22.53 -7.20
N LEU A 99 39.53 -22.78 -6.76
CA LEU A 99 38.96 -24.05 -6.30
C LEU A 99 38.79 -25.07 -7.45
N PRO A 100 38.86 -26.39 -7.18
CA PRO A 100 38.36 -27.41 -8.10
C PRO A 100 37.04 -28.06 -7.65
N ASN A 101 36.11 -28.15 -8.61
CA ASN A 101 34.99 -29.09 -8.64
C ASN A 101 35.47 -30.46 -9.17
N ASN A 102 34.84 -31.56 -8.76
CA ASN A 102 34.62 -32.72 -9.63
C ASN A 102 33.48 -33.63 -9.14
N ALA A 103 32.89 -34.30 -10.13
CA ALA A 103 31.56 -34.85 -10.26
C ALA A 103 31.26 -36.23 -9.60
N ASP A 104 29.95 -36.50 -9.51
CA ASP A 104 29.27 -37.75 -9.14
C ASP A 104 29.62 -38.98 -10.01
N THR A 105 29.51 -40.18 -9.44
CA THR A 105 28.44 -41.20 -9.71
C THR A 105 28.93 -42.61 -9.32
N SER A 106 28.22 -43.33 -8.43
CA SER A 106 27.73 -44.72 -8.60
C SER A 106 27.41 -45.44 -7.27
N GLU A 107 26.12 -45.79 -7.15
CA GLU A 107 25.48 -47.00 -6.61
C GLU A 107 26.25 -47.92 -5.63
N THR A 108 25.62 -48.33 -4.51
CA THR A 108 24.89 -49.62 -4.35
C THR A 108 24.65 -49.98 -2.86
N ARG A 109 23.42 -50.46 -2.57
CA ARG A 109 22.99 -51.47 -1.56
C ARG A 109 23.04 -51.22 -0.04
N THR A 110 21.82 -51.25 0.50
CA THR A 110 21.33 -51.82 1.77
C THR A 110 22.15 -52.96 2.39
N GLN A 111 22.34 -52.92 3.73
CA GLN A 111 21.87 -53.96 4.68
C GLN A 111 22.05 -53.55 6.16
N GLU A 112 21.33 -54.28 7.01
CA GLU A 112 20.80 -53.95 8.33
C GLU A 112 21.72 -54.22 9.55
N ALA A 113 21.32 -53.58 10.66
CA ALA A 113 21.20 -54.10 12.04
C ALA A 113 22.46 -54.43 12.89
N GLY A 114 22.45 -53.89 14.13
CA GLY A 114 23.20 -54.41 15.28
C GLY A 114 23.61 -53.36 16.30
N ASP A 115 22.78 -53.15 17.32
CA ASP A 115 23.00 -52.34 18.54
C ASP A 115 23.90 -53.10 19.57
N PRO A 116 24.17 -52.60 20.80
CA PRO A 116 25.04 -51.49 21.23
C PRO A 116 26.20 -51.96 22.16
N GLN A 117 27.20 -51.10 22.45
CA GLN A 117 27.88 -51.14 23.76
C GLN A 117 28.60 -49.84 24.17
N GLU A 118 28.55 -49.61 25.47
CA GLU A 118 28.83 -48.41 26.28
C GLU A 118 30.29 -47.90 26.37
N GLU A 119 30.34 -46.59 26.73
CA GLU A 119 31.33 -45.87 27.55
C GLU A 119 32.72 -45.47 26.98
N ALA A 120 32.89 -44.15 26.79
CA ALA A 120 33.85 -43.31 27.55
C ALA A 120 33.79 -41.85 27.08
N VAL A 121 33.18 -40.95 27.86
CA VAL A 121 33.19 -39.49 27.59
C VAL A 121 34.54 -38.92 28.03
N GLY A 122 35.41 -38.65 27.07
CA GLY A 122 36.71 -38.02 27.31
C GLY A 122 36.65 -36.48 27.42
N PRO A 123 37.71 -35.82 27.95
CA PRO A 123 37.78 -34.36 28.19
C PRO A 123 37.62 -33.47 26.95
N LEU A 124 37.60 -34.06 25.75
CA LEU A 124 37.36 -33.38 24.48
C LEU A 124 35.90 -32.95 24.29
N GLN A 125 34.95 -33.68 24.89
CA GLN A 125 33.52 -33.42 24.71
C GLN A 125 33.05 -32.18 25.48
N LEU A 126 33.68 -31.89 26.63
CA LEU A 126 33.46 -30.66 27.42
C LEU A 126 34.00 -29.40 26.72
N ARG A 127 35.09 -29.55 25.95
CA ARG A 127 35.72 -28.44 25.22
C ARG A 127 34.96 -28.07 23.93
N MET A 128 34.31 -29.06 23.30
CA MET A 128 33.42 -28.84 22.16
C MET A 128 32.07 -28.25 22.56
N SER A 129 31.55 -28.58 23.76
CA SER A 129 30.28 -28.01 24.25
C SER A 129 30.41 -26.54 24.63
N ILE A 130 31.50 -26.14 25.29
CA ILE A 130 31.79 -24.72 25.57
C ILE A 130 32.03 -23.93 24.27
N ALA A 131 32.75 -24.51 23.30
CA ALA A 131 33.00 -23.83 22.02
C ALA A 131 31.76 -23.70 21.12
N LEU A 132 30.79 -24.61 21.24
CA LEU A 132 29.50 -24.53 20.55
C LEU A 132 28.58 -23.48 21.21
N GLU A 133 28.53 -23.43 22.55
CA GLU A 133 27.80 -22.40 23.30
C GLU A 133 28.38 -21.00 23.06
N ASP A 134 29.71 -20.83 23.03
CA ASP A 134 30.35 -19.55 22.71
C ASP A 134 30.07 -19.11 21.25
N SER A 135 29.97 -20.05 20.31
CA SER A 135 29.67 -19.78 18.89
C SER A 135 28.20 -19.41 18.67
N GLU A 136 27.26 -20.05 19.38
CA GLU A 136 25.85 -19.69 19.37
C GLU A 136 25.57 -18.37 20.10
N ALA A 137 26.24 -18.13 21.24
CA ALA A 137 26.16 -16.87 21.97
C ALA A 137 26.71 -15.69 21.14
N GLN A 138 27.85 -15.89 20.44
CA GLN A 138 28.41 -14.88 19.53
C GLN A 138 27.53 -14.63 18.30
N LYS A 139 26.89 -15.67 17.74
CA LYS A 139 25.91 -15.51 16.65
C LYS A 139 24.66 -14.77 17.10
N SER A 140 24.17 -15.06 18.31
CA SER A 140 23.04 -14.36 18.92
C SER A 140 23.39 -12.89 19.21
N GLU A 141 24.57 -12.61 19.75
CA GLU A 141 25.04 -11.25 20.02
C GLU A 141 25.23 -10.43 18.73
N LEU A 142 25.82 -11.03 17.69
CA LEU A 142 25.92 -10.40 16.37
C LEU A 142 24.54 -10.18 15.74
N GLY A 143 23.62 -11.14 15.88
CA GLY A 143 22.23 -10.98 15.46
C GLY A 143 21.53 -9.81 16.15
N LEU A 144 21.69 -9.68 17.46
CA LEU A 144 21.16 -8.57 18.26
C LEU A 144 21.80 -7.22 17.88
N LYS A 145 23.11 -7.21 17.56
CA LYS A 145 23.82 -6.01 17.08
C LYS A 145 23.36 -5.59 15.68
N LEU A 146 23.17 -6.54 14.77
CA LEU A 146 22.65 -6.29 13.43
C LEU A 146 21.20 -5.79 13.46
N LEU A 147 20.36 -6.40 14.31
CA LEU A 147 18.99 -5.92 14.56
C LEU A 147 19.02 -4.51 15.15
N SER A 148 19.90 -4.24 16.12
CA SER A 148 20.08 -2.90 16.70
C SER A 148 20.52 -1.85 15.67
N ALA A 149 21.46 -2.20 14.78
CA ALA A 149 21.93 -1.30 13.73
C ALA A 149 20.84 -1.02 12.67
N ALA A 150 20.15 -2.06 12.19
CA ALA A 150 19.05 -1.92 11.24
C ALA A 150 17.87 -1.15 11.83
N VAL A 151 17.54 -1.39 13.11
CA VAL A 151 16.54 -0.60 13.84
C VAL A 151 16.98 0.85 13.98
N LEU A 152 18.26 1.11 14.25
CA LEU A 152 18.79 2.47 14.37
C LEU A 152 18.78 3.20 13.02
N GLU A 153 19.14 2.54 11.93
CA GLU A 153 19.07 3.07 10.56
C GLU A 153 17.62 3.39 10.15
N ALA A 154 16.69 2.45 10.38
CA ALA A 154 15.26 2.68 10.16
C ALA A 154 14.73 3.84 11.02
N GLN A 155 15.25 4.01 12.24
CA GLN A 155 14.88 5.11 13.13
C GLN A 155 15.48 6.45 12.71
N LEU A 156 16.68 6.47 12.12
CA LEU A 156 17.27 7.69 11.57
C LEU A 156 16.43 8.21 10.39
N LEU A 157 15.88 7.32 9.56
CA LEU A 157 14.94 7.69 8.51
C LEU A 157 13.64 8.32 9.05
N LEU A 158 13.28 8.05 10.31
CA LEU A 158 12.13 8.65 10.97
C LEU A 158 12.43 10.01 11.60
N LEU A 159 13.68 10.50 11.63
CA LEU A 159 14.04 11.76 12.30
C LEU A 159 13.82 13.00 11.42
N GLU A 160 13.52 12.83 10.14
CA GLU A 160 13.35 13.94 9.21
C GLU A 160 11.90 14.41 9.18
N ASN A 161 11.70 15.69 9.49
CA ASN A 161 10.41 16.32 9.26
C ASN A 161 10.39 16.81 7.82
N VAL A 162 9.34 16.44 7.10
CA VAL A 162 9.10 17.05 5.80
C VAL A 162 8.67 18.50 6.03
N LEU A 163 9.45 19.44 5.53
CA LEU A 163 9.19 20.87 5.67
C LEU A 163 8.37 21.45 4.50
N GLU A 164 8.36 20.76 3.36
CA GLU A 164 7.75 21.25 2.13
C GLU A 164 6.77 20.24 1.55
N LYS A 165 5.64 20.75 1.03
CA LYS A 165 4.69 19.92 0.31
C LYS A 165 5.34 19.47 -1.00
N PRO A 166 5.31 18.17 -1.34
CA PRO A 166 6.18 17.63 -2.38
C PRO A 166 5.92 18.22 -3.77
N MET A 167 4.71 18.71 -4.11
CA MET A 167 4.41 19.25 -5.45
C MET A 167 3.28 20.29 -5.46
N LEU A 168 3.32 21.17 -6.47
CA LEU A 168 2.17 21.92 -6.98
C LEU A 168 1.49 21.03 -8.03
N PHE A 169 0.19 20.79 -7.86
CA PHE A 169 -0.59 19.93 -8.75
C PHE A 169 -1.29 20.79 -9.80
N GLU A 170 -1.39 20.27 -11.01
CA GLU A 170 -2.22 20.90 -12.05
C GLU A 170 -3.72 20.79 -11.71
N ASP A 171 -4.55 21.58 -12.40
CA ASP A 171 -5.99 21.47 -12.26
C ASP A 171 -6.45 20.03 -12.62
N ASN A 172 -7.16 19.38 -11.69
CA ASN A 172 -7.68 18.00 -11.78
C ASN A 172 -6.65 16.87 -11.57
N GLU A 173 -5.37 17.15 -11.38
CA GLU A 173 -4.38 16.14 -10.99
C GLU A 173 -4.67 15.61 -9.57
N VAL A 174 -4.60 14.29 -9.40
CA VAL A 174 -4.85 13.65 -8.11
C VAL A 174 -3.56 13.61 -7.29
N ASP A 175 -3.56 14.39 -6.21
CA ASP A 175 -2.52 14.34 -5.18
C ASP A 175 -2.56 13.01 -4.42
N LEU A 176 -1.70 12.06 -4.78
CA LEU A 176 -1.59 10.77 -4.11
C LEU A 176 -1.07 10.86 -2.66
N CYS A 177 -0.64 12.05 -2.20
CA CYS A 177 -0.37 12.28 -0.77
C CYS A 177 -1.66 12.56 0.01
N GLN A 178 -2.68 13.15 -0.62
CA GLN A 178 -4.00 13.39 -0.05
C GLN A 178 -4.95 12.22 -0.28
N PHE A 179 -4.98 11.67 -1.49
CA PHE A 179 -5.91 10.63 -1.90
C PHE A 179 -5.22 9.28 -2.02
N MET A 180 -5.95 8.20 -1.72
CA MET A 180 -5.49 6.84 -1.93
C MET A 180 -6.43 6.05 -2.86
N PRO A 181 -5.87 5.29 -3.82
CA PRO A 181 -6.64 4.32 -4.59
C PRO A 181 -7.16 3.19 -3.70
N LEU A 182 -8.42 2.79 -3.91
CA LEU A 182 -9.11 1.76 -3.15
C LEU A 182 -9.87 0.81 -4.08
N GLY A 183 -9.71 -0.49 -3.85
CA GLY A 183 -10.38 -1.53 -4.64
C GLY A 183 -9.71 -1.86 -5.97
N GLY A 184 -8.48 -1.39 -6.19
CA GLY A 184 -7.66 -1.75 -7.34
C GLY A 184 -7.97 -0.95 -8.60
N ILE A 185 -7.59 -1.51 -9.75
CA ILE A 185 -7.62 -0.80 -11.04
C ILE A 185 -8.60 -1.48 -11.99
N TYR A 186 -9.39 -0.68 -12.67
CA TYR A 186 -10.35 -1.12 -13.69
C TYR A 186 -9.87 -0.63 -15.06
N HIS A 187 -9.35 -1.55 -15.88
CA HIS A 187 -8.96 -1.27 -17.26
C HIS A 187 -10.17 -1.40 -18.16
N LEU A 188 -10.61 -0.28 -18.72
CA LEU A 188 -11.74 -0.18 -19.64
C LEU A 188 -11.20 0.01 -21.06
N ASP A 189 -11.56 -0.86 -21.98
CA ASP A 189 -11.14 -0.73 -23.38
C ASP A 189 -12.29 -1.01 -24.35
N ILE A 190 -12.25 -0.31 -25.48
CA ILE A 190 -12.98 -0.69 -26.68
C ILE A 190 -11.99 -1.35 -27.64
N LEU A 191 -12.36 -2.50 -28.17
CA LEU A 191 -11.54 -3.33 -29.03
C LEU A 191 -12.26 -3.52 -30.36
N GLU A 192 -11.50 -3.61 -31.45
CA GLU A 192 -12.08 -3.92 -32.75
C GLU A 192 -12.46 -5.41 -32.82
N LEU A 193 -13.69 -5.69 -33.27
CA LEU A 193 -14.09 -7.07 -33.50
C LEU A 193 -13.33 -7.61 -34.72
N PRO A 194 -12.77 -8.83 -34.60
CA PRO A 194 -12.20 -9.49 -35.77
C PRO A 194 -13.28 -9.71 -36.83
N PRO A 195 -12.91 -9.80 -38.12
CA PRO A 195 -13.85 -10.03 -39.20
C PRO A 195 -14.74 -11.24 -38.93
N GLN A 196 -16.05 -11.03 -38.96
CA GLN A 196 -17.03 -12.09 -38.68
C GLN A 196 -17.26 -12.98 -39.92
N CYS A 197 -17.62 -14.24 -39.67
CA CYS A 197 -17.97 -15.19 -40.74
C CYS A 197 -19.14 -14.67 -41.58
N ARG A 198 -19.00 -14.69 -42.91
CA ARG A 198 -20.05 -14.28 -43.85
C ARG A 198 -20.42 -15.42 -44.81
N PRO A 199 -21.72 -15.74 -44.96
CA PRO A 199 -22.15 -16.67 -46.00
C PRO A 199 -22.07 -15.98 -47.36
N ILE A 200 -21.21 -16.48 -48.25
CA ILE A 200 -21.02 -15.97 -49.61
C ILE A 200 -21.18 -17.12 -50.58
N ARG A 201 -22.26 -17.09 -51.39
CA ARG A 201 -22.53 -18.07 -52.45
C ARG A 201 -22.43 -19.54 -51.99
N GLY A 202 -22.97 -19.87 -50.81
CA GLY A 202 -22.95 -21.22 -50.24
C GLY A 202 -21.70 -21.58 -49.44
N TRP A 203 -20.68 -20.72 -49.41
CA TRP A 203 -19.49 -20.87 -48.57
C TRP A 203 -19.59 -19.99 -47.31
N VAL A 204 -19.01 -20.43 -46.20
CA VAL A 204 -18.79 -19.58 -45.03
C VAL A 204 -17.34 -19.12 -45.06
N MET A 205 -17.13 -17.84 -45.33
CA MET A 205 -15.80 -17.24 -45.46
C MET A 205 -15.53 -16.29 -44.29
N VAL A 206 -14.29 -16.28 -43.79
CA VAL A 206 -13.82 -15.35 -42.76
C VAL A 206 -12.47 -14.80 -43.18
N GLN A 207 -12.29 -13.48 -43.05
CA GLN A 207 -11.00 -12.85 -43.27
C GLN A 207 -10.15 -13.05 -42.02
N ILE A 208 -8.95 -13.61 -42.20
CA ILE A 208 -7.96 -13.72 -41.14
C ILE A 208 -7.07 -12.49 -41.23
N LEU A 209 -7.10 -11.64 -40.20
CA LEU A 209 -6.16 -10.53 -40.08
C LEU A 209 -4.79 -11.09 -39.66
N LYS A 210 -3.72 -10.48 -40.19
CA LYS A 210 -2.34 -10.84 -39.80
C LYS A 210 -1.96 -10.23 -38.44
N GLU A 211 -2.64 -9.17 -38.07
CA GLU A 211 -2.40 -8.41 -36.84
C GLU A 211 -3.26 -8.94 -35.69
N GLY A 212 -2.83 -8.65 -34.46
CA GLY A 212 -3.53 -9.05 -33.25
C GLY A 212 -4.80 -8.23 -33.00
N LEU A 213 -5.36 -8.38 -31.80
CA LEU A 213 -6.53 -7.61 -31.37
C LEU A 213 -6.16 -6.13 -31.25
N GLN A 214 -6.85 -5.27 -32.00
CA GLN A 214 -6.61 -3.83 -32.04
C GLN A 214 -7.55 -3.07 -31.08
N LYS A 215 -7.10 -1.93 -30.57
CA LYS A 215 -7.93 -0.99 -29.80
C LYS A 215 -8.76 -0.14 -30.77
N HIS A 216 -9.98 0.18 -30.35
CA HIS A 216 -10.87 1.09 -31.05
C HIS A 216 -10.94 2.41 -30.28
N SER A 217 -10.53 3.53 -30.89
CA SER A 217 -10.57 4.84 -30.23
C SER A 217 -11.99 5.41 -30.23
N TYR A 218 -12.43 5.88 -29.05
CA TYR A 218 -13.65 6.66 -28.89
C TYR A 218 -13.40 7.75 -27.83
N PRO A 219 -13.51 9.04 -28.19
CA PRO A 219 -13.72 9.57 -29.54
C PRO A 219 -12.60 9.21 -30.54
N PRO A 220 -12.82 9.31 -31.87
CA PRO A 220 -11.78 9.04 -32.88
C PRO A 220 -10.67 10.11 -32.86
N ASP A 221 -9.41 9.71 -32.97
CA ASP A 221 -8.22 10.57 -32.84
C ASP A 221 -8.09 11.66 -33.94
N THR A 222 -8.89 11.60 -35.00
CA THR A 222 -8.69 12.40 -36.24
C THR A 222 -9.40 13.76 -36.25
N MET A 223 -9.88 14.27 -35.11
CA MET A 223 -10.93 15.30 -35.05
C MET A 223 -10.53 16.64 -34.40
N GLU A 224 -9.24 16.91 -34.21
CA GLU A 224 -8.72 18.14 -33.56
C GLU A 224 -9.22 19.46 -34.18
N ASP A 225 -9.78 19.44 -35.40
CA ASP A 225 -10.19 20.65 -36.16
C ASP A 225 -11.71 20.93 -36.22
N SER A 226 -12.57 20.22 -35.48
CA SER A 226 -14.02 20.45 -35.55
C SER A 226 -14.60 21.05 -34.25
N ASN A 227 -14.96 22.35 -34.31
CA ASN A 227 -15.65 23.10 -33.25
C ASN A 227 -17.04 22.53 -32.81
N ASP A 228 -17.47 21.38 -33.33
CA ASP A 228 -18.73 20.69 -33.02
C ASP A 228 -18.53 19.47 -32.09
N ALA A 229 -17.34 19.32 -31.48
CA ALA A 229 -16.95 18.12 -30.73
C ALA A 229 -17.78 17.83 -29.46
N GLU A 230 -18.33 18.84 -28.79
CA GLU A 230 -19.03 18.67 -27.50
C GLU A 230 -20.32 17.83 -27.58
N ASN A 231 -20.91 17.63 -28.77
CA ASN A 231 -22.20 16.93 -28.92
C ASN A 231 -22.16 15.70 -29.85
N ASN A 232 -21.04 15.45 -30.54
CA ASN A 232 -20.94 14.35 -31.49
C ASN A 232 -20.56 13.01 -30.84
N PHE A 233 -19.92 13.05 -29.66
CA PHE A 233 -19.45 11.86 -28.97
C PHE A 233 -19.92 11.88 -27.52
N PRO A 234 -21.16 11.42 -27.25
CA PRO A 234 -21.66 11.32 -25.88
C PRO A 234 -20.74 10.42 -25.03
N PRO A 235 -20.56 10.73 -23.73
CA PRO A 235 -19.79 9.89 -22.81
C PRO A 235 -20.36 8.47 -22.71
N ILE A 236 -19.52 7.52 -22.30
CA ILE A 236 -19.90 6.14 -22.01
C ILE A 236 -20.19 6.03 -20.53
N GLU A 237 -21.39 5.57 -20.16
CA GLU A 237 -21.68 5.28 -18.77
C GLU A 237 -21.11 3.91 -18.40
N VAL A 238 -20.46 3.83 -17.24
CA VAL A 238 -19.87 2.63 -16.68
C VAL A 238 -20.49 2.38 -15.32
N THR A 239 -20.95 1.16 -15.09
CA THR A 239 -21.37 0.71 -13.76
C THR A 239 -20.43 -0.37 -13.26
N LEU A 240 -19.79 -0.12 -12.12
CA LEU A 240 -18.86 -1.03 -11.47
C LEU A 240 -19.38 -1.49 -10.11
N LYS A 241 -18.98 -2.70 -9.72
CA LYS A 241 -19.19 -3.21 -8.36
C LYS A 241 -17.90 -3.07 -7.57
N VAL A 242 -17.97 -2.32 -6.47
CA VAL A 242 -16.87 -2.17 -5.53
C VAL A 242 -16.58 -3.49 -4.84
N HIS A 243 -15.30 -3.79 -4.67
CA HIS A 243 -14.84 -5.03 -4.03
C HIS A 243 -15.42 -5.18 -2.61
N GLN A 244 -15.71 -6.41 -2.19
CA GLN A 244 -16.45 -6.67 -0.94
C GLN A 244 -15.69 -6.19 0.30
N ASN A 245 -14.35 -6.24 0.27
CA ASN A 245 -13.51 -5.88 1.41
C ASN A 245 -13.25 -4.37 1.54
N VAL A 246 -13.60 -3.60 0.51
CA VAL A 246 -13.34 -2.15 0.48
C VAL A 246 -14.52 -1.42 1.10
N ILE A 247 -14.21 -0.44 1.94
CA ILE A 247 -15.19 0.40 2.61
C ILE A 247 -14.82 1.84 2.33
N PHE A 248 -15.74 2.55 1.70
CA PHE A 248 -15.66 4.00 1.55
C PHE A 248 -16.38 4.68 2.72
N PHE A 249 -15.71 5.63 3.36
CA PHE A 249 -16.28 6.40 4.47
C PHE A 249 -17.08 7.61 4.00
N GLU A 250 -16.66 8.17 2.87
CA GLU A 250 -17.32 9.21 2.10
C GLU A 250 -17.75 8.65 0.74
N ASP A 251 -18.42 9.45 -0.09
CA ASP A 251 -18.71 9.00 -1.45
C ASP A 251 -17.40 8.93 -2.26
N PRO A 252 -17.08 7.78 -2.90
CA PRO A 252 -15.85 7.60 -3.63
C PRO A 252 -15.78 8.54 -4.83
N MET A 253 -14.60 9.07 -5.10
CA MET A 253 -14.29 9.75 -6.35
C MET A 253 -13.73 8.74 -7.35
N VAL A 254 -13.85 9.06 -8.64
CA VAL A 254 -13.27 8.27 -9.72
C VAL A 254 -12.11 9.05 -10.29
N ALA A 255 -10.99 8.36 -10.54
CA ALA A 255 -9.84 8.93 -11.23
C ALA A 255 -9.52 8.10 -12.47
N ARG A 256 -9.16 8.78 -13.57
CA ARG A 256 -8.66 8.16 -14.80
C ARG A 256 -7.14 8.29 -14.86
N TRP A 257 -6.50 7.28 -15.41
CA TRP A 257 -5.06 7.33 -15.64
C TRP A 257 -4.76 8.18 -16.88
N ASP A 258 -3.84 9.13 -16.74
CA ASP A 258 -3.22 9.81 -17.86
C ASP A 258 -1.94 9.07 -18.26
N ALA A 259 -1.90 8.55 -19.47
CA ALA A 259 -0.76 7.80 -19.98
C ALA A 259 0.38 8.72 -20.44
N GLU A 260 0.09 9.97 -20.78
CA GLU A 260 1.10 10.93 -21.28
C GLU A 260 1.93 11.46 -20.11
N ASP A 261 1.25 11.97 -19.08
CA ASP A 261 1.89 12.57 -17.91
C ASP A 261 2.15 11.56 -16.77
N GLN A 262 1.67 10.32 -16.91
CA GLN A 262 1.84 9.23 -15.95
C GLN A 262 1.33 9.54 -14.54
N HIS A 263 0.15 10.12 -14.45
CA HIS A 263 -0.53 10.38 -13.18
C HIS A 263 -2.04 10.22 -13.28
N TRP A 264 -2.71 10.25 -12.13
CA TRP A 264 -4.16 10.19 -12.06
C TRP A 264 -4.77 11.59 -12.25
N LYS A 265 -5.86 11.67 -13.00
CA LYS A 265 -6.66 12.89 -13.20
C LYS A 265 -8.15 12.64 -12.91
N THR A 266 -8.88 13.70 -12.61
CA THR A 266 -10.33 13.67 -12.31
C THR A 266 -11.21 14.31 -13.40
N ASP A 267 -10.60 14.75 -14.50
CA ASP A 267 -11.28 15.29 -15.67
C ASP A 267 -11.85 14.19 -16.58
N GLY A 268 -12.75 14.58 -17.50
CA GLY A 268 -13.42 13.64 -18.41
C GLY A 268 -14.35 12.64 -17.71
N ILE A 269 -14.69 12.91 -16.45
CA ILE A 269 -15.55 12.09 -15.59
C ILE A 269 -16.75 12.94 -15.16
N SER A 270 -17.96 12.39 -15.28
CA SER A 270 -19.17 13.07 -14.84
C SER A 270 -20.22 12.09 -14.29
N ASN A 271 -21.30 12.63 -13.71
CA ASN A 271 -22.45 11.86 -13.22
C ASN A 271 -22.10 10.72 -12.24
N VAL A 272 -21.12 10.94 -11.37
CA VAL A 272 -20.70 9.94 -10.37
C VAL A 272 -21.80 9.75 -9.34
N VAL A 273 -22.33 8.53 -9.26
CA VAL A 273 -23.38 8.14 -8.30
C VAL A 273 -22.95 6.85 -7.61
N TYR A 274 -22.85 6.89 -6.27
CA TYR A 274 -22.49 5.72 -5.47
C TYR A 274 -23.69 5.20 -4.66
N ALA A 275 -24.14 3.99 -5.00
CA ALA A 275 -25.15 3.26 -4.26
C ALA A 275 -24.49 2.40 -3.17
N SER A 276 -24.15 3.03 -2.03
CA SER A 276 -23.46 2.40 -0.88
C SER A 276 -24.01 1.03 -0.47
N LYS A 277 -25.34 0.88 -0.34
CA LYS A 277 -25.98 -0.39 0.05
C LYS A 277 -25.75 -1.54 -0.93
N GLN A 278 -25.59 -1.23 -2.21
CA GLN A 278 -25.39 -2.22 -3.27
C GLN A 278 -23.91 -2.36 -3.64
N LYS A 279 -23.04 -1.50 -3.10
CA LYS A 279 -21.64 -1.34 -3.50
C LYS A 279 -21.50 -1.16 -5.01
N LEU A 280 -22.40 -0.38 -5.62
CA LEU A 280 -22.37 -0.06 -7.05
C LEU A 280 -22.04 1.41 -7.24
N ILE A 281 -21.11 1.68 -8.13
CA ILE A 281 -20.78 3.04 -8.57
C ILE A 281 -21.08 3.14 -10.06
N THR A 282 -21.78 4.20 -10.45
CA THR A 282 -22.08 4.52 -11.84
C THR A 282 -21.51 5.90 -12.15
N PHE A 283 -20.84 6.04 -13.29
CA PHE A 283 -20.22 7.29 -13.74
C PHE A 283 -20.11 7.30 -15.26
N SER A 284 -19.96 8.49 -15.83
CA SER A 284 -19.77 8.70 -17.27
C SER A 284 -18.31 9.05 -17.55
N LEU A 285 -17.74 8.45 -18.60
CA LEU A 285 -16.39 8.71 -19.10
C LEU A 285 -16.43 9.23 -20.53
N ASP A 286 -15.66 10.28 -20.80
CA ASP A 286 -15.49 10.81 -22.15
C ASP A 286 -14.65 9.84 -23.00
N THR A 287 -13.55 9.33 -22.42
CA THR A 287 -12.63 8.36 -23.03
C THR A 287 -12.44 7.17 -22.10
N LEU A 288 -12.47 5.94 -22.64
CA LEU A 288 -12.18 4.74 -21.83
C LEU A 288 -10.67 4.57 -21.63
N GLY A 289 -10.30 4.16 -20.42
CA GLY A 289 -8.93 3.82 -20.05
C GLY A 289 -8.88 3.18 -18.66
N PRO A 290 -7.69 3.06 -18.06
CA PRO A 290 -7.56 2.63 -16.68
C PRO A 290 -8.21 3.66 -15.75
N VAL A 291 -9.08 3.19 -14.86
CA VAL A 291 -9.70 4.01 -13.82
C VAL A 291 -9.54 3.34 -12.45
N THR A 292 -9.51 4.16 -11.41
CA THR A 292 -9.54 3.68 -10.03
C THR A 292 -10.52 4.51 -9.20
N LEU A 293 -10.92 3.95 -8.06
CA LEU A 293 -11.74 4.65 -7.09
C LEU A 293 -10.81 5.20 -6.01
N ILE A 294 -10.97 6.47 -5.68
CA ILE A 294 -10.12 7.14 -4.68
C ILE A 294 -10.95 7.66 -3.53
N GLN A 295 -10.29 7.77 -2.38
CA GLN A 295 -10.81 8.42 -1.19
C GLN A 295 -9.70 9.23 -0.52
N ASP A 296 -10.06 10.27 0.23
CA ASP A 296 -9.15 10.94 1.14
C ASP A 296 -8.46 9.93 2.07
N ALA A 297 -7.13 9.86 2.00
CA ALA A 297 -6.30 8.95 2.75
C ALA A 297 -6.32 9.27 4.26
N HIS A 298 -6.73 10.48 4.63
CA HIS A 298 -6.78 11.00 5.98
C HIS A 298 -8.19 11.04 6.57
N VAL A 299 -9.17 10.37 5.95
CA VAL A 299 -10.56 10.35 6.42
C VAL A 299 -10.73 9.92 7.89
N HIS A 300 -9.79 9.14 8.43
CA HIS A 300 -9.76 8.69 9.82
C HIS A 300 -8.99 9.63 10.76
N MET A 301 -8.45 10.74 10.26
CA MET A 301 -7.61 11.69 10.96
C MET A 301 -8.27 13.09 10.97
N PRO A 302 -8.08 13.88 12.03
CA PRO A 302 -7.38 13.54 13.26
C PRO A 302 -8.18 12.52 14.10
N TYR A 303 -7.48 11.72 14.91
CA TYR A 303 -8.16 10.78 15.82
C TYR A 303 -8.92 11.55 16.90
N GLN A 304 -10.08 11.02 17.30
CA GLN A 304 -10.84 11.53 18.45
C GLN A 304 -10.19 11.11 19.77
N SER A 305 -9.70 9.87 19.83
CA SER A 305 -8.98 9.33 20.98
C SER A 305 -8.11 8.14 20.60
N TRP A 306 -7.05 7.92 21.37
CA TRP A 306 -6.30 6.68 21.35
C TRP A 306 -5.95 6.26 22.78
N GLU A 307 -5.89 4.95 23.02
CA GLU A 307 -5.54 4.35 24.31
C GLU A 307 -4.68 3.10 24.07
N LEU A 308 -3.59 2.97 24.82
CA LEU A 308 -2.72 1.80 24.83
C LEU A 308 -2.79 1.17 26.21
N GLN A 309 -3.23 -0.08 26.30
CA GLN A 309 -3.46 -0.78 27.57
C GLN A 309 -2.65 -2.07 27.62
N PRO A 310 -1.89 -2.34 28.70
CA PRO A 310 -1.30 -3.65 28.92
C PRO A 310 -2.40 -4.70 29.09
N LEU A 311 -2.22 -5.84 28.43
CA LEU A 311 -3.07 -7.02 28.62
C LEU A 311 -2.34 -8.11 29.42
N ASP A 312 -1.07 -8.34 29.10
CA ASP A 312 -0.23 -9.41 29.64
C ASP A 312 1.25 -9.09 29.37
N GLU A 313 2.16 -9.96 29.77
CA GLU A 313 3.57 -9.90 29.34
C GLU A 313 3.65 -9.87 27.80
N ASP A 314 4.31 -8.83 27.28
CA ASP A 314 4.52 -8.54 25.86
C ASP A 314 3.23 -8.49 25.00
N LYS A 315 2.09 -8.17 25.63
CA LYS A 315 0.80 -8.00 24.95
C LYS A 315 0.14 -6.69 25.34
N VAL A 316 -0.22 -5.90 24.34
CA VAL A 316 -0.91 -4.63 24.53
C VAL A 316 -2.12 -4.53 23.59
N LEU A 317 -3.14 -3.84 24.07
CA LEU A 317 -4.31 -3.45 23.29
C LEU A 317 -4.19 -1.96 22.94
N LEU A 318 -4.06 -1.67 21.65
CA LEU A 318 -4.21 -0.32 21.12
C LEU A 318 -5.65 -0.13 20.66
N THR A 319 -6.33 0.85 21.25
CA THR A 319 -7.66 1.29 20.81
C THR A 319 -7.53 2.66 20.14
N VAL A 320 -7.94 2.76 18.88
CA VAL A 320 -7.96 4.03 18.12
C VAL A 320 -9.41 4.35 17.77
N THR A 321 -9.87 5.52 18.19
CA THR A 321 -11.20 6.04 17.89
C THR A 321 -11.07 7.21 16.93
N THR A 322 -11.72 7.09 15.79
CA THR A 322 -11.78 8.07 14.71
C THR A 322 -13.22 8.55 14.57
N VAL A 323 -13.47 9.53 13.69
CA VAL A 323 -14.84 10.00 13.41
C VAL A 323 -15.75 8.88 12.89
N PHE A 324 -15.19 7.91 12.16
CA PHE A 324 -15.97 6.88 11.48
C PHE A 324 -15.89 5.49 12.10
N ALA A 325 -14.85 5.20 12.88
CA ALA A 325 -14.55 3.87 13.37
C ALA A 325 -13.82 3.87 14.72
N GLU A 326 -14.14 2.89 15.56
CA GLU A 326 -13.33 2.48 16.71
C GLU A 326 -12.67 1.13 16.40
N MET A 327 -11.35 1.10 16.40
CA MET A 327 -10.54 -0.09 16.12
C MET A 327 -9.81 -0.54 17.38
N GLN A 328 -9.87 -1.84 17.64
CA GLN A 328 -9.13 -2.51 18.70
C GLN A 328 -8.07 -3.41 18.06
N ILE A 329 -6.80 -3.15 18.38
CA ILE A 329 -5.65 -3.80 17.77
C ILE A 329 -4.86 -4.47 18.89
N HIS A 330 -4.76 -5.79 18.85
CA HIS A 330 -3.84 -6.52 19.70
C HIS A 330 -2.46 -6.50 19.08
N ILE A 331 -1.47 -6.17 19.90
CA ILE A 331 -0.06 -6.19 19.53
C ILE A 331 0.60 -7.20 20.46
N LYS A 332 1.28 -8.18 19.88
CA LYS A 332 2.03 -9.22 20.59
C LYS A 332 3.34 -9.46 19.84
N GLU A 333 4.46 -9.21 20.50
CA GLU A 333 5.79 -9.28 19.87
C GLU A 333 5.79 -8.47 18.55
N GLU A 334 6.11 -9.10 17.42
CA GLU A 334 6.16 -8.48 16.07
C GLU A 334 4.84 -8.62 15.28
N LEU A 335 3.77 -9.09 15.93
CA LEU A 335 2.50 -9.41 15.31
C LEU A 335 1.37 -8.49 15.76
N PHE A 336 0.50 -8.18 14.80
CA PHE A 336 -0.64 -7.30 14.95
C PHE A 336 -1.90 -8.06 14.56
N MET A 337 -2.98 -7.83 15.30
CA MET A 337 -4.29 -8.41 14.99
C MET A 337 -5.38 -7.38 15.22
N LEU A 338 -6.25 -7.23 14.24
CA LEU A 338 -7.47 -6.43 14.38
C LEU A 338 -8.48 -7.26 15.20
N ALA A 339 -8.62 -6.93 16.49
CA ALA A 339 -9.48 -7.67 17.40
C ALA A 339 -10.96 -7.35 17.18
N ALA A 340 -11.27 -6.08 16.93
CA ALA A 340 -12.63 -5.63 16.63
C ALA A 340 -12.61 -4.29 15.91
N VAL A 341 -13.56 -4.09 15.00
CA VAL A 341 -13.87 -2.77 14.43
C VAL A 341 -15.35 -2.45 14.60
N LYS A 342 -15.63 -1.29 15.19
CA LYS A 342 -16.98 -0.72 15.24
C LYS A 342 -17.07 0.41 14.24
N LEU A 343 -17.71 0.14 13.10
CA LEU A 343 -17.96 1.12 12.04
C LEU A 343 -19.38 1.69 12.18
N GLY A 344 -19.67 2.49 13.22
CA GLY A 344 -20.98 3.16 13.38
C GLY A 344 -22.20 2.38 12.82
N ASN A 345 -22.83 2.92 11.76
CA ASN A 345 -23.98 2.34 11.05
C ASN A 345 -23.62 1.47 9.82
N LYS A 346 -22.35 1.15 9.58
CA LYS A 346 -21.85 0.43 8.40
C LYS A 346 -21.54 -1.04 8.71
N GLU A 347 -21.57 -1.89 7.68
CA GLU A 347 -21.35 -3.35 7.78
C GLU A 347 -19.96 -3.70 8.36
N ARG A 348 -19.88 -4.85 9.04
CA ARG A 348 -18.65 -5.34 9.69
C ARG A 348 -17.57 -5.70 8.68
N VAL A 349 -16.30 -5.39 9.00
CA VAL A 349 -15.13 -5.86 8.23
C VAL A 349 -14.71 -7.25 8.69
N SER A 350 -15.59 -8.24 8.54
CA SER A 350 -15.37 -9.58 9.10
C SER A 350 -14.12 -10.28 8.56
N LEU A 351 -13.60 -9.89 7.39
CA LEU A 351 -12.49 -10.60 6.74
C LEU A 351 -11.11 -10.30 7.37
N LEU A 352 -10.95 -9.13 8.01
CA LEU A 352 -9.69 -8.71 8.63
C LEU A 352 -9.60 -9.07 10.12
N GLU A 353 -10.74 -9.20 10.78
CA GLU A 353 -10.79 -9.46 12.22
C GLU A 353 -10.22 -10.84 12.58
N GLY A 354 -9.45 -10.91 13.67
CA GLY A 354 -8.93 -12.16 14.24
C GLY A 354 -7.70 -12.77 13.56
N LYS A 355 -7.15 -12.12 12.52
CA LYS A 355 -5.94 -12.59 11.82
C LYS A 355 -4.69 -11.90 12.38
N TRP A 356 -3.73 -12.70 12.84
CA TRP A 356 -2.39 -12.21 13.19
C TRP A 356 -1.56 -12.00 11.92
N MET A 357 -0.96 -10.82 11.81
CA MET A 357 -0.17 -10.40 10.65
C MET A 357 1.11 -9.71 11.13
N THR A 358 2.15 -9.71 10.29
CA THR A 358 3.31 -8.84 10.49
C THR A 358 2.90 -7.37 10.33
N HIS A 359 3.70 -6.46 10.88
CA HIS A 359 3.47 -5.02 10.79
C HIS A 359 3.12 -4.53 9.38
N ILE A 360 3.91 -4.88 8.36
CA ILE A 360 3.72 -4.40 6.99
C ILE A 360 2.40 -4.95 6.40
N SER A 361 2.18 -6.26 6.52
CA SER A 361 0.96 -6.90 6.02
C SER A 361 -0.29 -6.36 6.71
N PHE A 362 -0.20 -6.07 8.01
CA PHE A 362 -1.30 -5.48 8.78
C PHE A 362 -1.65 -4.08 8.27
N ILE A 363 -0.66 -3.20 8.11
CA ILE A 363 -0.86 -1.85 7.58
C ILE A 363 -1.46 -1.89 6.18
N THR A 364 -0.89 -2.71 5.29
CA THR A 364 -1.36 -2.85 3.91
C THR A 364 -2.81 -3.35 3.88
N ALA A 365 -3.14 -4.40 4.64
CA ALA A 365 -4.49 -4.95 4.67
C ALA A 365 -5.54 -3.95 5.21
N LEU A 366 -5.20 -3.16 6.24
CA LEU A 366 -6.08 -2.10 6.74
C LEU A 366 -6.27 -1.00 5.69
N LYS A 367 -5.18 -0.54 5.05
CA LYS A 367 -5.22 0.47 4.00
C LYS A 367 -6.05 0.02 2.79
N GLU A 368 -5.86 -1.21 2.31
CA GLU A 368 -6.62 -1.78 1.19
C GLU A 368 -8.12 -1.92 1.49
N ALA A 369 -8.50 -2.08 2.77
CA ALA A 369 -9.90 -2.10 3.19
C ALA A 369 -10.51 -0.69 3.34
N GLY A 370 -9.72 0.38 3.18
CA GLY A 370 -10.14 1.77 3.42
C GLY A 370 -10.00 2.24 4.87
N LEU A 371 -9.46 1.40 5.77
CA LEU A 371 -9.24 1.71 7.19
C LEU A 371 -7.85 2.31 7.42
N ASN A 372 -7.52 3.40 6.71
CA ASN A 372 -6.21 4.02 6.85
C ASN A 372 -6.11 4.88 8.13
N ILE A 373 -5.57 4.29 9.19
CA ILE A 373 -5.19 5.03 10.41
C ILE A 373 -3.71 5.37 10.46
N PHE A 374 -2.93 5.19 9.40
CA PHE A 374 -1.48 5.34 9.48
C PHE A 374 -1.04 6.63 8.78
N PRO A 375 -0.63 7.66 9.54
CA PRO A 375 -0.15 8.90 8.93
C PRO A 375 1.09 8.62 8.09
N SER A 376 1.12 9.17 6.88
CA SER A 376 2.35 9.34 6.10
C SER A 376 3.12 10.60 6.52
N ASN A 377 4.37 10.72 6.08
CA ASN A 377 5.24 11.88 6.34
C ASN A 377 4.61 13.22 5.91
N TYR A 378 3.70 13.21 4.93
CA TYR A 378 3.03 14.39 4.38
C TYR A 378 1.66 14.68 5.01
N SER A 379 1.20 13.84 5.94
CA SER A 379 -0.18 13.93 6.46
C SER A 379 -0.48 15.25 7.17
N HIS A 380 0.53 15.87 7.75
CA HIS A 380 0.40 17.15 8.44
C HIS A 380 0.04 18.33 7.50
N PHE A 381 0.17 18.16 6.18
CA PHE A 381 -0.30 19.14 5.19
C PHE A 381 -1.81 19.05 4.93
N TYR A 382 -2.43 17.88 5.20
CA TYR A 382 -3.84 17.60 4.88
C TYR A 382 -4.73 17.55 6.12
N VAL A 383 -4.12 17.29 7.28
CA VAL A 383 -4.85 17.19 8.55
C VAL A 383 -4.43 18.34 9.46
N ILE A 384 -5.41 19.02 10.04
CA ILE A 384 -5.18 20.07 11.04
C ILE A 384 -4.69 19.40 12.33
N ILE A 385 -3.37 19.31 12.48
CA ILE A 385 -2.70 18.78 13.66
C ILE A 385 -1.53 19.69 14.06
N ASN A 386 -1.05 19.46 15.28
CA ASN A 386 0.18 20.06 15.75
C ASN A 386 1.35 19.13 15.40
N ASN A 387 1.99 19.40 14.26
CA ASN A 387 3.12 18.62 13.78
C ASN A 387 4.29 18.72 14.76
N LYS A 388 4.69 17.60 15.35
CA LYS A 388 5.78 17.54 16.33
C LYS A 388 7.08 17.23 15.60
N PHE A 389 8.20 17.67 16.16
CA PHE A 389 9.50 17.24 15.66
C PHE A 389 9.64 15.74 15.85
N ALA A 390 9.97 15.03 14.77
CA ALA A 390 10.05 13.58 14.77
C ALA A 390 11.02 13.01 15.83
N SER A 391 12.07 13.76 16.21
CA SER A 391 12.97 13.41 17.32
C SER A 391 12.28 13.35 18.69
N VAL A 392 11.28 14.20 18.94
CA VAL A 392 10.48 14.20 20.18
C VAL A 392 9.48 13.05 20.16
N GLU A 393 8.84 12.81 19.02
CA GLU A 393 7.94 11.67 18.84
C GLU A 393 8.66 10.35 19.06
N LEU A 394 9.83 10.15 18.44
CA LEU A 394 10.62 8.94 18.60
C LEU A 394 11.04 8.69 20.06
N LYS A 395 11.43 9.76 20.78
CA LYS A 395 11.72 9.66 22.22
C LYS A 395 10.48 9.22 23.00
N ALA A 396 9.32 9.82 22.74
CA ALA A 396 8.06 9.46 23.39
C ALA A 396 7.68 7.99 23.12
N TYR A 397 7.72 7.55 21.86
CA TYR A 397 7.38 6.19 21.47
C TYR A 397 8.29 5.15 22.14
N ARG A 398 9.60 5.40 22.23
CA ARG A 398 10.54 4.49 22.93
C ARG A 398 10.22 4.36 24.41
N GLN A 399 9.93 5.48 25.09
CA GLN A 399 9.59 5.47 26.51
C GLN A 399 8.25 4.77 26.77
N MET A 400 7.26 4.99 25.90
CA MET A 400 5.98 4.28 25.96
C MET A 400 6.15 2.78 25.74
N ALA A 401 6.92 2.37 24.72
CA ALA A 401 7.16 0.97 24.41
C ALA A 401 7.82 0.22 25.58
N LEU A 402 8.88 0.80 26.17
CA LEU A 402 9.62 0.21 27.28
C LEU A 402 8.75 -0.08 28.52
N LEU A 403 7.73 0.74 28.74
CA LEU A 403 6.88 0.69 29.94
C LEU A 403 5.48 0.16 29.65
N SER A 404 5.20 -0.22 28.40
CA SER A 404 3.87 -0.59 27.91
C SER A 404 3.27 -1.82 28.59
N SER A 405 4.10 -2.71 29.16
CA SER A 405 3.67 -3.89 29.92
C SER A 405 3.13 -3.54 31.33
N ALA A 406 3.46 -2.37 31.87
CA ALA A 406 3.07 -1.95 33.23
C ALA A 406 2.17 -0.71 33.26
N PHE A 407 2.24 0.14 32.23
CA PHE A 407 1.53 1.41 32.19
C PHE A 407 0.55 1.45 31.01
N ALA A 408 -0.63 1.99 31.28
CA ALA A 408 -1.57 2.39 30.26
C ALA A 408 -1.31 3.84 29.85
N TYR A 409 -1.41 4.10 28.55
CA TYR A 409 -1.26 5.41 27.94
C TYR A 409 -2.54 5.82 27.25
N GLY A 410 -2.78 7.13 27.15
CA GLY A 410 -3.90 7.62 26.37
C GLY A 410 -3.72 9.06 25.93
N TRP A 411 -4.50 9.43 24.92
CA TRP A 411 -4.49 10.78 24.36
C TRP A 411 -4.79 11.87 25.40
N SER A 412 -4.25 13.06 25.16
CA SER A 412 -4.50 14.25 25.96
C SER A 412 -4.89 15.42 25.06
N LYS A 413 -5.98 16.11 25.40
CA LYS A 413 -6.40 17.35 24.73
C LYS A 413 -5.32 18.45 24.77
N TRP A 414 -4.42 18.38 25.75
CA TRP A 414 -3.32 19.34 25.92
C TRP A 414 -2.20 19.15 24.89
N ASN A 415 -2.12 17.98 24.23
CA ASN A 415 -1.10 17.73 23.21
C ASN A 415 -1.25 18.64 21.98
N LEU A 416 -2.49 19.02 21.67
CA LEU A 416 -2.79 19.94 20.58
C LEU A 416 -2.31 21.37 20.91
N LEU A 417 -2.31 21.74 22.20
CA LEU A 417 -2.01 23.08 22.68
C LEU A 417 -0.53 23.31 23.01
N CYS A 418 0.28 22.26 23.18
CA CYS A 418 1.72 22.41 23.46
C CYS A 418 2.52 22.66 22.17
N ASP A 419 3.71 23.22 22.27
CA ASP A 419 4.57 23.45 21.09
C ASP A 419 5.02 22.14 20.39
N SER A 420 5.63 22.27 19.21
CA SER A 420 6.15 21.15 18.42
C SER A 420 7.30 20.37 19.08
N HIS A 421 7.90 20.91 20.15
CA HIS A 421 8.99 20.27 20.89
C HIS A 421 8.51 19.42 22.06
N ARG A 422 7.20 19.37 22.30
CA ARG A 422 6.59 18.68 23.43
C ARG A 422 5.50 17.71 23.00
N VAL A 423 5.52 16.54 23.63
CA VAL A 423 4.44 15.56 23.56
C VAL A 423 3.82 15.43 24.95
N VAL A 424 2.49 15.49 25.01
CA VAL A 424 1.70 15.37 26.24
C VAL A 424 0.67 14.25 26.07
N PHE A 425 0.74 13.23 26.91
CA PHE A 425 -0.25 12.16 26.99
C PHE A 425 -0.58 11.84 28.44
N LYS A 426 -1.70 11.14 28.64
CA LYS A 426 -2.07 10.59 29.94
C LYS A 426 -1.29 9.32 30.18
N VAL A 427 -0.85 9.13 31.42
CA VAL A 427 -0.24 7.90 31.89
C VAL A 427 -0.95 7.44 33.16
N GLY A 428 -1.16 6.14 33.29
CA GLY A 428 -1.68 5.51 34.49
C GLY A 428 -1.03 4.16 34.70
N HIS A 429 -0.61 3.87 35.93
CA HIS A 429 -0.21 2.52 36.29
C HIS A 429 -1.40 1.59 36.10
N ALA A 430 -1.26 0.52 35.33
CA ALA A 430 -2.36 -0.40 35.11
C ALA A 430 -2.64 -1.21 36.38
N PRO A 431 -3.83 -1.14 36.99
CA PRO A 431 -4.30 -2.20 37.85
C PRO A 431 -4.83 -3.35 36.98
N ALA A 432 -4.92 -4.56 37.51
CA ALA A 432 -5.43 -5.75 36.84
C ALA A 432 -6.93 -5.72 36.42
N LEU A 433 -7.53 -4.54 36.16
CA LEU A 433 -8.93 -4.37 35.76
C LEU A 433 -9.14 -3.21 34.76
N PRO A 434 -10.10 -3.34 33.83
CA PRO A 434 -10.27 -2.46 32.67
C PRO A 434 -10.71 -1.04 33.05
N PHE A 435 -10.15 -0.07 32.31
CA PHE A 435 -10.34 1.38 32.45
C PHE A 435 -11.75 1.84 31.98
N ARG A 436 -12.83 1.33 32.59
CA ARG A 436 -14.21 1.71 32.25
C ARG A 436 -14.96 2.52 33.31
N GLN A 437 -14.30 2.96 34.38
CA GLN A 437 -14.95 3.73 35.45
C GLN A 437 -14.12 4.89 36.02
N LEU A 438 -13.37 5.61 35.20
CA LEU A 438 -12.85 6.91 35.61
C LEU A 438 -13.72 8.02 35.02
N THR A 439 -14.84 8.27 35.71
CA THR A 439 -15.59 9.53 35.58
C THR A 439 -14.64 10.70 35.81
N SER A 440 -14.88 11.80 35.10
CA SER A 440 -14.10 13.04 34.93
C SER A 440 -13.53 13.77 36.17
N GLY A 441 -13.55 13.17 37.36
CA GLY A 441 -13.17 13.82 38.63
C GLY A 441 -12.07 13.14 39.46
N ARG A 442 -11.41 12.07 38.99
CA ARG A 442 -10.25 11.47 39.71
C ARG A 442 -9.05 11.24 38.80
N TRP A 443 -8.52 12.34 38.26
CA TRP A 443 -7.14 12.37 37.82
C TRP A 443 -6.33 12.93 38.99
N GLY A 444 -5.45 12.11 39.59
CA GLY A 444 -4.47 12.62 40.54
C GLY A 444 -3.63 13.70 39.84
N VAL A 445 -3.23 14.73 40.58
CA VAL A 445 -2.59 15.97 40.09
C VAL A 445 -1.16 15.74 39.54
N SER A 446 -0.82 14.51 39.14
CA SER A 446 0.50 14.10 38.63
C SER A 446 0.43 13.19 37.38
N ASN A 447 -0.62 13.31 36.55
CA ASN A 447 -0.93 12.34 35.49
C ASN A 447 -0.56 12.77 34.05
N TYR A 448 0.36 13.73 33.89
CA TYR A 448 0.84 14.16 32.58
C TYR A 448 2.36 14.01 32.51
N MET A 449 2.85 13.30 31.49
CA MET A 449 4.27 13.22 31.19
C MET A 449 4.59 14.18 30.04
N HIS A 450 5.67 14.94 30.21
CA HIS A 450 6.19 15.87 29.22
C HIS A 450 7.51 15.31 28.68
N VAL A 451 7.63 15.14 27.37
CA VAL A 451 8.89 14.82 26.70
C VAL A 451 9.34 16.06 25.94
N GLU A 452 10.52 16.59 26.26
CA GLU A 452 11.06 17.82 25.67
C GLU A 452 12.25 17.57 24.73
N HIS A 453 12.40 18.44 23.73
CA HIS A 453 13.59 18.48 22.88
C HIS A 453 14.77 19.17 23.60
N GLY A 454 15.51 18.43 24.42
CA GLY A 454 16.74 18.90 25.07
C GLY A 454 17.74 17.76 25.27
N PHE A 455 19.04 18.09 25.20
CA PHE A 455 20.16 17.17 25.44
C PHE A 455 20.09 16.55 26.85
N SER A 456 20.33 15.25 26.94
CA SER A 456 20.78 14.62 28.19
C SER A 456 21.92 13.67 27.83
N LEU A 457 23.09 14.25 27.64
CA LEU A 457 24.37 13.65 28.01
C LEU A 457 25.03 14.70 28.90
N ASP A 458 24.95 14.49 30.20
CA ASP A 458 26.05 14.70 31.14
C ASP A 458 26.07 13.49 32.08
#